data_AF-A0A947NK79-F1
#
_entry.id   AF-A0A947NK79-F1
#
_cell.length_a   1.000
_cell.length_b   1.000
_cell.length_c   1.000
_cell.angle_alpha   90.00
_cell.angle_beta   90.00
_cell.angle_gamma   90.00
#
_symmetry.space_group_name_H-M   'P 1'
#
loop_
_entity.id
_entity.type
_entity.pdbx_description
1 polymer ?
#
loop_
_entity_poly.entity_id
_entity_poly.type
_entity_poly.pdbx_seq_one_letter_code
_entity_poly.pdbx_strand_id
1 'polypeptide(L)'
;MENSRNKSESEKLELVNQFFNQTPFVSDMEHWGKEDYWATPIEMLATSGGDCEDFAIGKYFTLVQMGVPIKKLQITYVKAMNWNPINQAHMVLAYYQTPDAIPNILDNLIPEIKPATRRKDLTPVYSFNGDGLWLAKERGLGKNVGGSSRIKLWTDLSSRMGKETDDQHP
;
A
#
# COMPACT_ATOMS: atom_id res chain seq x y z
N MET A 1 8.03 -20.00 6.57
CA MET A 1 8.06 -18.94 5.54
C MET A 1 8.52 -19.43 4.16
N GLU A 2 9.30 -20.51 4.03
CA GLU A 2 9.75 -21.07 2.73
C GLU A 2 8.61 -21.52 1.80
N ASN A 3 7.55 -22.12 2.35
CA ASN A 3 6.44 -22.63 1.54
C ASN A 3 5.62 -21.52 0.84
N SER A 4 5.70 -20.28 1.33
CA SER A 4 4.97 -19.14 0.77
C SER A 4 5.67 -18.49 -0.43
N ARG A 5 7.01 -18.64 -0.53
CA ARG A 5 7.79 -18.08 -1.66
C ARG A 5 7.64 -18.90 -2.94
N ASN A 6 7.37 -20.20 -2.82
CA ASN A 6 7.19 -21.12 -3.96
C ASN A 6 5.78 -21.07 -4.58
N LYS A 7 4.88 -20.26 -4.02
CA LYS A 7 3.53 -20.05 -4.57
C LYS A 7 3.55 -19.20 -5.84
N SER A 8 2.54 -19.38 -6.67
CA SER A 8 2.30 -18.48 -7.80
C SER A 8 2.05 -17.05 -7.31
N GLU A 9 2.33 -16.05 -8.15
CA GLU A 9 2.06 -14.65 -7.79
C GLU A 9 0.58 -14.44 -7.44
N SER A 10 -0.36 -15.06 -8.16
CA SER A 10 -1.80 -14.96 -7.88
C SER A 10 -2.15 -15.44 -6.47
N GLU A 11 -1.65 -16.61 -6.06
CA GLU A 11 -1.88 -17.13 -4.71
C GLU A 11 -1.27 -16.21 -3.64
N LYS A 12 -0.09 -15.62 -3.91
CA LYS A 12 0.52 -14.65 -2.98
C LYS A 12 -0.37 -13.42 -2.80
N LEU A 13 -0.90 -12.88 -3.91
CA LEU A 13 -1.80 -11.73 -3.87
C LEU A 13 -3.05 -12.02 -3.04
N GLU A 14 -3.68 -13.18 -3.26
CA GLU A 14 -4.88 -13.59 -2.51
C GLU A 14 -4.60 -13.75 -1.02
N LEU A 15 -3.56 -14.49 -0.65
CA LEU A 15 -3.19 -14.74 0.74
C LEU A 15 -2.90 -13.42 1.47
N VAL A 16 -2.11 -12.54 0.86
CA VAL A 16 -1.74 -11.25 1.47
C VAL A 16 -2.96 -10.33 1.56
N ASN A 17 -3.77 -10.25 0.52
CA ASN A 17 -4.96 -9.41 0.53
C ASN A 17 -5.97 -9.87 1.59
N GLN A 18 -6.21 -11.18 1.70
CA GLN A 18 -7.10 -11.75 2.70
C GLN A 18 -6.55 -11.58 4.12
N PHE A 19 -5.24 -11.74 4.33
CA PHE A 19 -4.63 -11.58 5.64
C PHE A 19 -4.79 -10.15 6.17
N PHE A 20 -4.38 -9.14 5.40
CA PHE A 20 -4.48 -7.76 5.87
C PHE A 20 -5.93 -7.30 6.03
N ASN A 21 -6.85 -7.75 5.16
CA ASN A 21 -8.27 -7.41 5.23
C ASN A 21 -9.01 -8.01 6.46
N GLN A 22 -8.34 -8.79 7.31
CA GLN A 22 -8.87 -9.17 8.63
C GLN A 22 -8.62 -8.12 9.71
N THR A 23 -7.70 -7.18 9.47
CA THR A 23 -7.40 -6.09 10.39
C THR A 23 -8.58 -5.12 10.42
N PRO A 24 -9.03 -4.65 11.59
CA PRO A 24 -10.00 -3.57 11.70
C PRO A 24 -9.52 -2.29 11.00
N PHE A 25 -10.43 -1.61 10.31
CA PHE A 25 -10.18 -0.25 9.84
C PHE A 25 -10.30 0.73 11.01
N VAL A 26 -9.26 1.51 11.25
CA VAL A 26 -9.20 2.55 12.29
C VAL A 26 -8.50 3.77 11.71
N SER A 27 -9.16 4.93 11.71
CA SER A 27 -8.57 6.16 11.15
C SER A 27 -7.35 6.62 11.94
N ASP A 28 -6.41 7.30 11.30
CA ASP A 28 -5.22 7.86 11.97
C ASP A 28 -5.52 8.79 13.15
N MET A 29 -6.60 9.56 13.05
CA MET A 29 -7.00 10.46 14.13
C MET A 29 -7.43 9.68 15.38
N GLU A 30 -8.15 8.58 15.19
CA GLU A 30 -8.58 7.70 16.29
C GLU A 30 -7.41 6.87 16.83
N HIS A 31 -6.57 6.36 15.93
CA HIS A 31 -5.51 5.41 16.26
C HIS A 31 -4.27 6.11 16.84
N TRP A 32 -3.81 7.17 16.19
CA TRP A 32 -2.53 7.83 16.46
C TRP A 32 -2.68 9.27 16.94
N GLY A 33 -3.88 9.85 16.92
CA GLY A 33 -4.11 11.26 17.22
C GLY A 33 -3.48 12.20 16.19
N LYS A 34 -3.30 11.73 14.95
CA LYS A 34 -2.65 12.46 13.86
C LYS A 34 -3.60 12.59 12.67
N GLU A 35 -3.40 13.61 11.85
CA GLU A 35 -4.18 13.77 10.62
C GLU A 35 -3.82 12.75 9.54
N ASP A 36 -2.55 12.31 9.50
CA ASP A 36 -1.99 11.38 8.52
C ASP A 36 -0.72 10.73 9.12
N TYR A 37 -0.69 9.41 9.22
CA TYR A 37 0.38 8.60 9.79
C TYR A 37 0.46 7.23 9.12
N TRP A 38 1.48 7.04 8.27
CA TRP A 38 1.67 5.76 7.59
C TRP A 38 2.31 4.75 8.54
N ALA A 39 1.54 3.78 9.03
CA ALA A 39 2.02 2.75 9.93
C ALA A 39 2.92 1.73 9.21
N THR A 40 3.91 1.18 9.93
CA THR A 40 4.65 0.02 9.44
C THR A 40 3.74 -1.21 9.45
N PRO A 41 4.05 -2.26 8.65
CA PRO A 41 3.32 -3.52 8.76
C PRO A 41 3.37 -4.12 10.17
N ILE A 42 4.44 -3.87 10.94
CA ILE A 42 4.58 -4.35 12.33
C ILE A 42 3.65 -3.55 13.25
N GLU A 43 3.66 -2.21 13.15
CA GLU A 43 2.79 -1.35 13.95
C GLU A 43 1.31 -1.69 13.74
N MET A 44 0.86 -1.73 12.48
CA MET A 44 -0.53 -2.04 12.11
C MET A 44 -1.00 -3.37 12.72
N LEU A 45 -0.16 -4.41 12.65
CA LEU A 45 -0.49 -5.73 13.18
C LEU A 45 -0.41 -5.77 14.71
N ALA A 46 0.56 -5.09 15.31
CA ALA A 46 0.75 -5.07 16.76
C ALA A 46 -0.40 -4.35 17.49
N THR A 47 -0.99 -3.33 16.86
CA THR A 47 -2.11 -2.56 17.44
C THR A 47 -3.47 -3.01 16.91
N SER A 48 -3.52 -3.92 15.92
CA SER A 48 -4.75 -4.41 15.30
C SER A 48 -5.63 -3.30 14.71
N GLY A 49 -5.01 -2.35 14.01
CA GLY A 49 -5.72 -1.24 13.38
C GLY A 49 -4.88 -0.56 12.31
N GLY A 50 -5.55 0.01 11.31
CA GLY A 50 -4.93 0.88 10.30
C GLY A 50 -5.97 1.43 9.35
N ASP A 51 -5.59 2.39 8.51
CA ASP A 51 -6.46 2.94 7.47
C ASP A 51 -5.91 2.64 6.06
N CYS A 52 -6.46 3.26 5.01
CA CYS A 52 -6.34 2.73 3.65
C CYS A 52 -4.89 2.58 3.14
N GLU A 53 -4.02 3.51 3.49
CA GLU A 53 -2.58 3.47 3.22
C GLU A 53 -1.90 2.31 3.93
N ASP A 54 -2.21 2.05 5.19
CA ASP A 54 -1.59 1.01 6.01
C ASP A 54 -1.87 -0.36 5.41
N PHE A 55 -3.10 -0.60 4.95
CA PHE A 55 -3.43 -1.82 4.22
C PHE A 55 -2.63 -1.94 2.92
N ALA A 56 -2.50 -0.85 2.14
CA ALA A 56 -1.76 -0.88 0.88
C ALA A 56 -0.25 -1.11 1.11
N ILE A 57 0.33 -0.46 2.12
CA ILE A 57 1.73 -0.56 2.56
C ILE A 57 2.04 -1.96 3.09
N GLY A 58 1.19 -2.47 4.00
CA GLY A 58 1.29 -3.81 4.57
C GLY A 58 1.31 -4.88 3.49
N LYS A 59 0.36 -4.80 2.54
CA LYS A 59 0.29 -5.70 1.38
C LYS A 59 1.53 -5.58 0.50
N TYR A 60 1.97 -4.34 0.21
CA TYR A 60 3.14 -4.07 -0.64
C TYR A 60 4.41 -4.72 -0.09
N PHE A 61 4.79 -4.43 1.15
CA PHE A 61 6.02 -4.94 1.73
C PHE A 61 5.99 -6.45 1.94
N THR A 62 4.83 -6.99 2.30
CA THR A 62 4.67 -8.44 2.45
C THR A 62 4.85 -9.18 1.12
N LEU A 63 4.25 -8.67 0.03
CA LEU A 63 4.42 -9.25 -1.30
C LEU A 63 5.85 -9.16 -1.80
N VAL A 64 6.54 -8.05 -1.54
CA VAL A 64 7.98 -7.89 -1.83
C VAL A 64 8.79 -8.94 -1.07
N GLN A 65 8.52 -9.13 0.22
CA GLN A 65 9.21 -10.13 1.06
C GLN A 65 8.94 -11.58 0.61
N MET A 66 7.77 -11.82 0.02
CA MET A 66 7.38 -13.08 -0.63
C MET A 66 7.97 -13.25 -2.06
N GLY A 67 8.75 -12.28 -2.54
CA GLY A 67 9.48 -12.35 -3.81
C GLY A 67 8.70 -11.87 -5.02
N VAL A 68 7.58 -11.15 -4.85
CA VAL A 68 6.92 -10.47 -5.98
C VAL A 68 7.79 -9.28 -6.41
N PRO A 69 8.15 -9.14 -7.70
CA PRO A 69 9.01 -8.04 -8.14
C PRO A 69 8.40 -6.65 -7.86
N ILE A 70 9.18 -5.75 -7.26
CA ILE A 70 8.76 -4.37 -6.92
C ILE A 70 8.15 -3.64 -8.12
N LYS A 71 8.74 -3.80 -9.32
CA LYS A 71 8.25 -3.19 -10.57
C LYS A 71 6.82 -3.58 -10.96
N LYS A 72 6.29 -4.68 -10.42
CA LYS A 72 4.91 -5.14 -10.64
C LYS A 72 3.93 -4.53 -9.63
N LEU A 73 4.42 -3.89 -8.58
CA LEU A 73 3.62 -3.40 -7.47
C LEU A 73 3.65 -1.88 -7.46
N GLN A 74 2.48 -1.25 -7.38
CA GLN A 74 2.35 0.19 -7.23
C GLN A 74 1.27 0.53 -6.21
N ILE A 75 1.67 1.23 -5.14
CA ILE A 75 0.74 1.86 -4.23
C ILE A 75 0.11 3.04 -4.99
N THR A 76 -1.21 3.05 -5.06
CA THR A 76 -1.96 3.94 -5.94
C THR A 76 -2.97 4.73 -5.12
N TYR A 77 -2.84 6.06 -5.19
CA TYR A 77 -3.85 6.97 -4.65
C TYR A 77 -4.97 7.12 -5.67
N VAL A 78 -6.20 6.97 -5.19
CA VAL A 78 -7.40 7.01 -6.00
C VAL A 78 -8.45 7.93 -5.35
N LYS A 79 -9.43 8.36 -6.15
CA LYS A 79 -10.68 8.92 -5.63
C LYS A 79 -11.76 7.84 -5.66
N ALA A 80 -12.37 7.58 -4.51
CA ALA A 80 -13.47 6.65 -4.33
C ALA A 80 -14.81 7.37 -4.63
N MET A 81 -15.35 7.18 -5.82
CA MET A 81 -16.44 7.99 -6.40
C MET A 81 -17.84 7.62 -5.89
N ASN A 82 -18.06 6.36 -5.51
CA ASN A 82 -19.37 5.83 -5.13
C ASN A 82 -19.42 5.39 -3.65
N TRP A 83 -18.58 6.01 -2.83
CA TRP A 83 -18.47 5.75 -1.39
C TRP A 83 -19.01 6.94 -0.60
N ASN A 84 -19.23 6.79 0.71
CA ASN A 84 -19.70 7.89 1.56
C ASN A 84 -18.58 8.27 2.56
N PRO A 85 -18.01 9.48 2.49
CA PRO A 85 -18.37 10.58 1.57
C PRO A 85 -17.98 10.31 0.11
N ILE A 86 -18.74 10.89 -0.83
CA ILE A 86 -18.43 10.80 -2.27
C ILE A 86 -17.11 11.53 -2.54
N ASN A 87 -16.29 10.95 -3.43
CA ASN A 87 -14.95 11.44 -3.78
C ASN A 87 -13.93 11.40 -2.63
N GLN A 88 -14.08 10.45 -1.71
CA GLN A 88 -13.12 10.22 -0.65
C GLN A 88 -11.74 9.87 -1.23
N ALA A 89 -10.69 10.44 -0.63
CA ALA A 89 -9.32 10.01 -0.87
C ALA A 89 -9.14 8.57 -0.37
N HIS A 90 -8.55 7.71 -1.19
CA HIS A 90 -8.34 6.30 -0.84
C HIS A 90 -7.02 5.80 -1.41
N MET A 91 -6.46 4.76 -0.79
CA MET A 91 -5.22 4.13 -1.23
C MET A 91 -5.42 2.63 -1.45
N VAL A 92 -4.90 2.13 -2.57
CA VAL A 92 -4.97 0.71 -2.95
C VAL A 92 -3.61 0.23 -3.44
N LEU A 93 -3.42 -1.09 -3.48
CA LEU A 93 -2.26 -1.69 -4.14
C LEU A 93 -2.64 -2.21 -5.52
N ALA A 94 -1.99 -1.70 -6.55
CA ALA A 94 -2.12 -2.16 -7.93
C ALA A 94 -1.01 -3.15 -8.27
N TYR A 95 -1.39 -4.31 -8.80
CA TYR A 95 -0.49 -5.35 -9.29
C TYR A 95 -0.56 -5.48 -10.81
N TYR A 96 0.60 -5.39 -11.47
CA TYR A 96 0.78 -5.49 -12.91
C TYR A 96 1.47 -6.81 -13.26
N GLN A 97 0.78 -7.71 -13.96
CA GLN A 97 1.39 -8.97 -14.42
C GLN A 97 2.54 -8.69 -15.42
N THR A 98 2.32 -7.74 -16.33
CA THR A 98 3.31 -7.15 -17.24
C THR A 98 3.19 -5.62 -17.19
N PRO A 99 4.21 -4.85 -17.62
CA PRO A 99 4.19 -3.39 -17.54
C PRO A 99 3.01 -2.71 -18.25
N ASP A 100 2.45 -3.35 -19.28
CA ASP A 100 1.33 -2.89 -20.11
C ASP A 100 -0.02 -3.52 -19.74
N ALA A 101 -0.05 -4.45 -18.79
CA ALA A 101 -1.27 -5.12 -18.37
C ALA A 101 -2.23 -4.18 -17.65
N ILE A 102 -3.53 -4.48 -17.74
CA ILE A 102 -4.53 -3.93 -16.83
C ILE A 102 -4.21 -4.45 -15.42
N PRO A 103 -4.00 -3.57 -14.42
CA PRO A 103 -3.61 -4.04 -13.11
C PRO A 103 -4.78 -4.66 -12.36
N ASN A 104 -4.47 -5.64 -11.51
CA ASN A 104 -5.38 -6.14 -10.48
C ASN A 104 -5.27 -5.25 -9.23
N ILE A 105 -6.40 -4.91 -8.65
CA ILE A 105 -6.51 -4.02 -7.50
C ILE A 105 -6.74 -4.83 -6.23
N LEU A 106 -5.84 -4.66 -5.27
CA LEU A 106 -5.93 -5.16 -3.92
C LEU A 106 -6.40 -4.00 -3.02
N ASP A 107 -7.56 -4.16 -2.40
CA ASP A 107 -8.27 -3.11 -1.69
C ASP A 107 -8.80 -3.65 -0.35
N ASN A 108 -8.95 -2.78 0.64
CA ASN A 108 -9.59 -3.08 1.92
C ASN A 108 -11.11 -2.81 1.90
N LEU A 109 -11.61 -1.91 1.04
CA LEU A 109 -13.05 -1.64 0.89
C LEU A 109 -13.78 -2.78 0.18
N ILE A 110 -13.16 -3.36 -0.85
CA ILE A 110 -13.66 -4.52 -1.58
C ILE A 110 -12.58 -5.61 -1.55
N PRO A 111 -12.73 -6.66 -0.73
CA PRO A 111 -11.71 -7.70 -0.58
C PRO A 111 -11.48 -8.58 -1.81
N GLU A 112 -12.41 -8.61 -2.76
CA GLU A 112 -12.25 -9.36 -4.00
C GLU A 112 -11.25 -8.63 -4.92
N ILE A 113 -10.18 -9.32 -5.31
CA ILE A 113 -9.18 -8.79 -6.24
C ILE A 113 -9.80 -8.67 -7.64
N LYS A 114 -9.89 -7.44 -8.15
CA LYS A 114 -10.51 -7.15 -9.45
C LYS A 114 -9.55 -6.41 -10.37
N PRO A 115 -9.58 -6.66 -11.68
CA PRO A 115 -8.90 -5.80 -12.64
C PRO A 115 -9.46 -4.38 -12.54
N ALA A 116 -8.62 -3.37 -12.77
CA ALA A 116 -8.98 -1.96 -12.65
C ALA A 116 -10.20 -1.57 -13.52
N THR A 117 -10.39 -2.22 -14.68
CA THR A 117 -11.56 -2.02 -15.54
C THR A 117 -12.89 -2.41 -14.89
N ARG A 118 -12.87 -3.25 -13.85
CA ARG A 118 -14.03 -3.64 -13.04
C ARG A 118 -14.18 -2.82 -11.75
N ARG A 119 -13.29 -1.87 -11.47
CA ARG A 119 -13.33 -0.94 -10.33
C ARG A 119 -13.70 0.47 -10.77
N LYS A 120 -14.89 0.61 -11.38
CA LYS A 120 -15.41 1.90 -11.86
C LYS A 120 -15.69 2.91 -10.74
N ASP A 121 -15.67 2.45 -9.49
CA ASP A 121 -15.78 3.25 -8.29
C ASP A 121 -14.46 3.96 -7.92
N LEU A 122 -13.33 3.60 -8.54
CA LEU A 122 -12.02 4.20 -8.26
C LEU A 122 -11.50 4.97 -9.47
N THR A 123 -11.09 6.23 -9.26
CA THR A 123 -10.37 7.03 -10.27
C THR A 123 -8.93 7.24 -9.83
N PRO A 124 -7.92 6.70 -10.55
CA PRO A 124 -6.52 6.87 -10.18
C PRO A 124 -6.08 8.34 -10.32
N VAL A 125 -5.27 8.81 -9.38
CA VAL A 125 -4.68 10.16 -9.43
C VAL A 125 -3.17 10.07 -9.66
N TYR A 126 -2.48 9.25 -8.88
CA TYR A 126 -1.06 8.95 -9.05
C TYR A 126 -0.73 7.62 -8.38
N SER A 127 0.41 7.05 -8.75
CA SER A 127 0.94 5.82 -8.16
C SER A 127 2.44 5.96 -7.92
N PHE A 128 2.94 5.16 -6.99
CA PHE A 128 4.35 5.07 -6.67
C PHE A 128 4.68 3.68 -6.13
N ASN A 129 5.97 3.37 -6.08
CA ASN A 129 6.52 2.26 -5.33
C ASN A 129 7.87 2.71 -4.76
N GLY A 130 8.60 1.82 -4.09
CA GLY A 130 9.94 2.11 -3.59
C GLY A 130 10.78 2.83 -4.65
N ASP A 131 11.03 2.21 -5.80
CA ASP A 131 11.87 2.75 -6.87
C ASP A 131 11.39 4.10 -7.41
N GLY A 132 10.08 4.21 -7.70
CA GLY A 132 9.49 5.40 -8.30
C GLY A 132 9.52 6.63 -7.38
N LEU A 133 9.37 6.43 -6.07
CA LEU A 133 9.46 7.51 -5.10
C LEU A 133 10.93 7.95 -4.88
N TRP A 134 11.88 7.01 -4.85
CA TRP A 134 13.31 7.32 -4.82
C TRP A 134 13.73 8.15 -6.04
N LEU A 135 13.28 7.78 -7.24
CA LEU A 135 13.52 8.55 -8.47
C LEU A 135 12.91 9.96 -8.43
N ALA A 136 11.74 10.13 -7.81
CA ALA A 136 11.13 11.46 -7.63
C ALA A 136 11.93 12.36 -6.69
N LYS A 137 12.50 11.78 -5.61
CA LYS A 137 13.40 12.46 -4.67
C LYS A 137 14.70 12.91 -5.35
N GLU A 138 15.33 12.04 -6.15
CA GLU A 138 16.55 12.36 -6.89
C GLU A 138 16.36 13.44 -7.95
N ARG A 139 15.19 13.47 -8.60
CA ARG A 139 14.89 14.44 -9.68
C ARG A 139 14.32 15.77 -9.20
N GLY A 140 14.10 15.96 -7.89
CA GLY A 140 13.55 17.21 -7.34
C GLY A 140 12.20 17.62 -7.94
N LEU A 141 11.42 16.66 -8.45
CA LEU A 141 10.20 16.91 -9.21
C LEU A 141 9.04 17.32 -8.29
N GLY A 142 9.07 18.58 -7.88
CA GLY A 142 7.96 19.28 -7.25
C GLY A 142 6.81 19.50 -8.24
N LYS A 143 5.84 18.58 -8.27
CA LYS A 143 4.47 18.94 -8.64
C LYS A 143 3.60 18.96 -7.38
N ASN A 144 3.22 20.18 -7.01
CA ASN A 144 2.46 20.59 -5.83
C ASN A 144 1.03 20.02 -5.78
N VAL A 145 0.89 18.72 -5.54
CA VAL A 145 -0.35 18.15 -5.00
C VAL A 145 0.01 17.09 -3.94
N GLY A 146 0.50 17.54 -2.78
CA GLY A 146 0.84 16.66 -1.65
C GLY A 146 2.10 15.80 -1.82
N GLY A 147 2.95 16.06 -2.83
CA GLY A 147 4.17 15.27 -3.07
C GLY A 147 5.20 15.38 -1.94
N SER A 148 5.41 16.57 -1.37
CA SER A 148 6.43 16.80 -0.34
C SER A 148 6.06 16.19 1.02
N SER A 149 4.78 16.25 1.43
CA SER A 149 4.31 15.62 2.68
C SER A 149 4.39 14.09 2.59
N ARG A 150 3.98 13.50 1.46
CA ARG A 150 4.03 12.04 1.27
C ARG A 150 5.44 11.50 1.15
N ILE A 151 6.36 12.25 0.53
CA ILE A 151 7.79 11.89 0.56
C ILE A 151 8.29 11.87 2.00
N LYS A 152 7.85 12.80 2.86
CA LYS A 152 8.19 12.77 4.29
C LYS A 152 7.59 11.56 4.99
N LEU A 153 6.30 11.28 4.79
CA LEU A 153 5.61 10.11 5.38
C LEU A 153 6.29 8.80 4.98
N TRP A 154 6.59 8.61 3.71
CA TRP A 154 7.30 7.42 3.24
C TRP A 154 8.75 7.34 3.76
N THR A 155 9.44 8.48 3.86
CA THR A 155 10.81 8.51 4.41
C THR A 155 10.80 8.17 5.90
N ASP A 156 9.83 8.69 6.64
CA ASP A 156 9.62 8.38 8.07
C ASP A 156 9.29 6.90 8.27
N LEU A 157 8.30 6.38 7.53
CA LEU A 157 7.95 4.96 7.48
C LEU A 157 9.18 4.09 7.19
N SER A 158 9.93 4.40 6.13
CA SER A 158 11.13 3.66 5.75
C SER A 158 12.20 3.69 6.85
N SER A 159 12.35 4.83 7.54
CA SER A 159 13.28 4.95 8.67
C SER A 159 12.85 4.11 9.87
N ARG A 160 11.54 4.02 10.17
CA ARG A 160 11.02 3.20 11.26
C ARG A 160 11.14 1.71 10.93
N MET A 161 10.79 1.32 9.70
CA MET A 161 10.99 -0.06 9.22
C MET A 161 12.46 -0.51 9.30
N GLY A 162 13.42 0.38 8.97
CA GLY A 162 14.85 0.06 9.09
C GLY A 162 15.26 -0.28 10.54
N LYS A 163 14.78 0.50 11.51
CA LYS A 163 15.04 0.23 12.93
C LYS A 163 14.42 -1.09 13.40
N GLU A 164 13.17 -1.34 13.00
CA GLU A 164 12.47 -2.59 13.31
C GLU A 164 13.19 -3.84 12.78
N THR A 165 13.85 -3.74 11.61
CA THR A 165 14.62 -4.85 11.03
C THR A 165 15.99 -5.04 11.67
N ASP A 166 16.61 -3.95 12.13
CA ASP A 166 17.91 -3.99 12.81
C ASP A 166 17.75 -4.59 14.23
N ASP A 167 16.66 -4.27 14.92
CA ASP A 167 16.34 -4.81 16.26
C ASP A 167 16.01 -6.32 16.25
N GLN A 168 15.83 -6.93 15.07
CA GLN A 168 15.57 -8.37 14.91
C GLN A 168 16.84 -9.22 14.76
N HIS A 169 18.04 -8.61 14.72
CA HIS A 169 19.32 -9.30 14.57
C HIS A 169 20.32 -8.92 15.69
N PRO A 170 20.25 -9.54 16.88
CA PRO A 170 21.32 -9.49 17.88
C PRO A 170 22.55 -10.33 17.49
#